data_AF-A0A3B9VJ60-F1
#
_entry.id   AF-A0A3B9VJ60-F1
#
_cell.length_a   1.000
_cell.length_b   1.000
_cell.length_c   1.000
_cell.angle_alpha   90.00
_cell.angle_beta   90.00
_cell.angle_gamma   90.00
#
_symmetry.space_group_name_H-M   'P 1'
#
loop_
_entity.id
_entity.type
_entity.pdbx_description
1 polymer ?
#
loop_
_entity_poly.entity_id
_entity_poly.type
_entity_poly.pdbx_seq_one_letter_code
_entity_poly.pdbx_strand_id
1 'polypeptide(L)'
;NLLSSYLAVTNTLRLHDEYLYGLGEVPSSWPAAALEAQAIAARTYAIGKLSRLRVECDCNIYNTTVDQNFVGYAKEIEAIYGIKWREAVDRTFIDENNSLVVTREGKPIQAFYFSSSGGVTQNVVEVWGSPLPYLTGVPDPWSLDPTINRRYALWSRFVPQSVMAQAFLLPNVVSFTINSRTQTGSISSITGISSTGATATLTGELFRSRVKLPSTWIHNTRAIVKLPFIAKECLPEILERVKYCLT
;
A
#
# COMPACT_ATOMS: atom_id res chain seq x y z
N ASN A 1 -9.11 -3.93 -33.20
CA ASN A 1 -7.86 -4.65 -32.89
C ASN A 1 -6.70 -3.66 -32.86
N LEU A 2 -6.48 -3.00 -31.72
CA LEU A 2 -5.23 -2.28 -31.50
C LEU A 2 -4.17 -3.33 -31.19
N LEU A 3 -3.26 -3.57 -32.14
CA LEU A 3 -2.02 -4.27 -31.87
C LEU A 3 -1.26 -3.43 -30.83
N SER A 4 -1.29 -3.83 -29.56
CA SER A 4 -0.34 -3.31 -28.58
C SER A 4 0.96 -4.07 -28.78
N SER A 5 1.89 -3.52 -29.55
CA SER A 5 3.28 -3.99 -29.53
C SER A 5 3.89 -3.59 -28.19
N TYR A 6 4.25 -4.56 -27.36
CA TYR A 6 5.06 -4.32 -26.17
C TYR A 6 6.28 -5.24 -26.19
N LEU A 7 7.39 -4.74 -25.63
CA LEU A 7 8.60 -5.50 -25.38
C LEU A 7 8.63 -5.83 -23.88
N ALA A 8 8.67 -7.12 -23.56
CA ALA A 8 8.94 -7.58 -22.20
C ALA A 8 10.41 -7.98 -22.09
N VAL A 9 11.06 -7.57 -21.01
CA VAL A 9 12.40 -8.02 -20.64
C VAL A 9 12.26 -8.81 -19.36
N THR A 10 12.63 -10.09 -19.40
CA THR A 10 12.59 -11.00 -18.25
C THR A 10 14.01 -11.36 -17.82
N ASN A 11 14.16 -11.68 -16.54
CA ASN A 11 15.40 -12.19 -15.99
C ASN A 11 15.09 -13.46 -15.18
N THR A 12 15.93 -14.48 -15.31
CA THR A 12 15.82 -15.72 -14.54
C THR A 12 16.84 -15.67 -13.42
N LEU A 13 16.36 -15.75 -12.19
CA LEU A 13 17.16 -15.59 -10.98
C LEU A 13 16.90 -16.76 -10.04
N ARG A 14 17.92 -17.18 -9.30
CA ARG A 14 17.74 -18.11 -8.19
C ARG A 14 16.87 -17.46 -7.10
N LEU A 15 15.86 -18.20 -6.65
CA LEU A 15 14.98 -17.75 -5.57
C LEU A 15 15.62 -17.88 -4.17
N HIS A 16 16.66 -18.68 -4.04
CA HIS A 16 17.42 -18.82 -2.80
C HIS A 16 18.01 -17.46 -2.36
N ASP A 17 18.65 -16.76 -3.31
CA ASP A 17 19.53 -15.61 -3.11
C ASP A 17 19.32 -14.47 -4.13
N GLU A 18 19.59 -14.69 -5.42
CA GLU A 18 19.70 -13.62 -6.44
C GLU A 18 18.45 -12.75 -6.58
N TYR A 19 17.26 -13.37 -6.57
CA TYR A 19 16.00 -12.64 -6.60
C TYR A 19 15.81 -11.80 -5.33
N LEU A 20 16.20 -12.34 -4.17
CA LEU A 20 16.03 -11.70 -2.86
C LEU A 20 16.99 -10.53 -2.72
N TYR A 21 18.23 -10.66 -3.19
CA TYR A 21 19.22 -9.59 -3.18
C TYR A 21 18.74 -8.33 -3.91
N GLY A 22 17.93 -8.47 -4.96
CA GLY A 22 17.38 -7.36 -5.72
C GLY A 22 16.07 -6.76 -5.22
N LEU A 23 15.51 -7.22 -4.08
CA LEU A 23 14.23 -6.71 -3.57
C LEU A 23 14.35 -5.36 -2.87
N GLY A 24 13.61 -4.36 -3.37
CA GLY A 24 13.56 -3.00 -2.86
C GLY A 24 12.33 -2.70 -2.00
N GLU A 25 11.85 -3.65 -1.20
CA GLU A 25 10.61 -3.49 -0.41
C GLU A 25 10.80 -2.67 0.87
N VAL A 26 11.96 -2.83 1.50
CA VAL A 26 12.30 -2.16 2.77
C VAL A 26 13.63 -1.41 2.63
N PRO A 27 13.84 -0.32 3.38
CA PRO A 27 15.14 0.31 3.49
C PRO A 27 16.17 -0.65 4.07
N SER A 28 17.33 -0.78 3.44
CA SER A 28 18.43 -1.65 3.94
C SER A 28 19.04 -1.15 5.26
N SER A 29 18.65 0.04 5.72
CA SER A 29 19.05 0.61 7.01
C SER A 29 18.24 0.09 8.20
N TRP A 30 17.20 -0.72 7.97
CA TRP A 30 16.42 -1.32 9.04
C TRP A 30 17.24 -2.30 9.90
N PRO A 31 16.78 -2.61 11.14
CA PRO A 31 17.42 -3.59 11.99
C PRO A 31 17.55 -4.97 11.31
N ALA A 32 18.63 -5.68 11.59
CA ALA A 32 18.94 -6.98 10.96
C ALA A 32 17.78 -7.98 11.03
N ALA A 33 17.17 -8.15 12.21
CA ALA A 33 16.03 -9.05 12.39
C ALA A 33 14.81 -8.68 11.53
N ALA A 34 14.58 -7.39 11.27
CA ALA A 34 13.50 -6.95 10.40
C ALA A 34 13.82 -7.24 8.91
N LEU A 35 15.08 -7.10 8.50
CA LEU A 35 15.53 -7.45 7.15
C LEU A 35 15.43 -8.97 6.92
N GLU A 36 15.83 -9.79 7.89
CA GLU A 36 15.70 -11.25 7.83
C GLU A 36 14.22 -11.68 7.74
N ALA A 37 13.35 -11.09 8.57
CA ALA A 37 11.91 -11.33 8.50
C ALA A 37 11.34 -10.96 7.12
N GLN A 38 11.76 -9.85 6.53
CA GLN A 38 11.36 -9.45 5.18
C GLN A 38 11.86 -10.43 4.12
N ALA A 39 13.12 -10.88 4.20
CA ALA A 39 13.68 -11.86 3.27
C ALA A 39 12.91 -13.20 3.32
N ILE A 40 12.60 -13.69 4.51
CA ILE A 40 11.80 -14.91 4.70
C ILE A 40 10.39 -14.74 4.14
N ALA A 41 9.71 -13.63 4.45
CA ALA A 41 8.36 -13.34 3.95
C ALA A 41 8.35 -13.21 2.43
N ALA A 42 9.32 -12.49 1.86
CA ALA A 42 9.44 -12.31 0.43
C ALA A 42 9.71 -13.62 -0.32
N ARG A 43 10.62 -14.46 0.19
CA ARG A 43 10.88 -15.79 -0.38
C ARG A 43 9.62 -16.64 -0.36
N THR A 44 8.91 -16.64 0.76
CA THR A 44 7.65 -17.38 0.94
C THR A 44 6.59 -16.90 -0.07
N TYR A 45 6.45 -15.59 -0.26
CA TYR A 45 5.55 -15.00 -1.25
C TYR A 45 5.89 -15.47 -2.67
N ALA A 46 7.16 -15.36 -3.06
CA ALA A 46 7.62 -15.70 -4.39
C ALA A 46 7.42 -17.18 -4.75
N ILE A 47 7.65 -18.10 -3.79
CA ILE A 47 7.35 -19.53 -3.99
C ILE A 47 5.89 -19.75 -4.40
N GLY A 48 4.96 -19.03 -3.76
CA GLY A 48 3.54 -19.09 -4.08
C GLY A 48 3.18 -18.65 -5.51
N LYS A 49 4.08 -17.93 -6.19
CA LYS A 49 3.89 -17.43 -7.57
C LYS A 49 4.53 -18.33 -8.64
N LEU A 50 5.46 -19.20 -8.26
CA LEU A 50 6.22 -20.04 -9.21
C LEU A 50 5.35 -21.05 -9.98
N SER A 51 4.18 -21.41 -9.45
CA SER A 51 3.27 -22.36 -10.10
C SER A 51 2.53 -21.79 -11.31
N ARG A 52 2.57 -20.47 -11.51
CA ARG A 52 1.87 -19.79 -12.61
C ARG A 52 2.86 -18.99 -13.45
N LEU A 53 2.97 -19.36 -14.72
CA LEU A 53 3.61 -18.54 -15.75
C LEU A 53 2.57 -17.60 -16.36
N ARG A 54 2.88 -16.29 -16.40
CA ARG A 54 2.04 -15.28 -17.06
C ARG A 54 2.44 -15.17 -18.52
N VAL A 55 1.48 -15.43 -19.42
CA VAL A 55 1.71 -15.42 -20.88
C VAL A 55 2.08 -14.03 -21.39
N GLU A 56 1.52 -12.99 -20.75
CA GLU A 56 1.72 -11.59 -21.10
C GLU A 56 3.12 -11.03 -20.79
N CYS A 57 3.97 -11.76 -20.08
CA CYS A 57 5.34 -11.33 -19.83
C CYS A 57 6.35 -12.47 -19.93
N ASP A 58 5.89 -13.71 -20.12
CA ASP A 58 6.69 -14.92 -19.95
C ASP A 58 7.42 -14.94 -18.59
N CYS A 59 6.69 -14.60 -17.52
CA CYS A 59 7.25 -14.39 -16.19
C CYS A 59 6.35 -14.90 -15.05
N ASN A 60 6.95 -15.35 -13.95
CA ASN A 60 6.22 -15.75 -12.74
C ASN A 60 5.90 -14.59 -11.80
N ILE A 61 6.69 -13.50 -11.86
CA ILE A 61 6.62 -12.39 -10.91
C ILE A 61 6.94 -11.08 -11.64
N TYR A 62 6.12 -10.05 -11.42
CA TYR A 62 6.43 -8.69 -11.84
C TYR A 62 7.41 -8.01 -10.89
N ASN A 63 8.28 -7.15 -11.42
CA ASN A 63 9.19 -6.31 -10.64
C ASN A 63 8.52 -5.07 -10.00
N THR A 64 7.19 -5.03 -9.96
CA THR A 64 6.41 -3.87 -9.49
C THR A 64 5.59 -4.25 -8.26
N THR A 65 4.91 -3.25 -7.67
CA THR A 65 4.00 -3.43 -6.53
C THR A 65 2.79 -4.34 -6.80
N VAL A 66 2.59 -4.79 -8.05
CA VAL A 66 1.63 -5.86 -8.36
C VAL A 66 2.03 -7.17 -7.68
N ASP A 67 3.33 -7.47 -7.65
CA ASP A 67 3.87 -8.61 -6.92
C ASP A 67 4.84 -8.15 -5.83
N GLN A 68 6.12 -7.94 -6.17
CA GLN A 68 7.13 -7.42 -5.25
C GLN A 68 8.04 -6.43 -5.97
N ASN A 69 8.42 -5.35 -5.28
CA ASN A 69 9.30 -4.33 -5.83
C ASN A 69 10.72 -4.89 -6.01
N PHE A 70 11.10 -5.21 -7.26
CA PHE A 70 12.42 -5.72 -7.59
C PHE A 70 13.21 -4.64 -8.35
N VAL A 71 14.26 -4.13 -7.72
CA VAL A 71 15.13 -3.07 -8.26
C VAL A 71 16.48 -3.63 -8.74
N GLY A 72 16.67 -4.95 -8.61
CA GLY A 72 17.86 -5.67 -9.07
C GLY A 72 19.14 -5.21 -8.37
N TYR A 73 20.25 -5.25 -9.10
CA TYR A 73 21.58 -4.97 -8.57
C TYR A 73 21.71 -3.62 -7.86
N ALA A 74 20.85 -2.64 -8.18
CA ALA A 74 20.79 -1.35 -7.50
C ALA A 74 20.58 -1.50 -5.98
N LYS A 75 19.85 -2.52 -5.53
CA LYS A 75 19.64 -2.83 -4.10
C LYS A 75 20.94 -3.25 -3.43
N GLU A 76 21.68 -4.12 -4.09
CA GLU A 76 22.90 -4.72 -3.58
C GLU A 76 24.04 -3.72 -3.46
N ILE A 77 24.10 -2.77 -4.40
CA ILE A 77 25.13 -1.71 -4.43
C ILE A 77 24.69 -0.44 -3.71
N GLU A 78 23.59 -0.45 -2.96
CA GLU A 78 23.20 0.68 -2.13
C GLU A 78 24.40 1.07 -1.23
N ALA A 79 24.89 2.31 -1.38
CA ALA A 79 26.02 2.77 -0.60
C ALA A 79 25.73 2.61 0.90
N ILE A 80 26.71 2.06 1.64
CA ILE A 80 26.66 1.80 3.08
C ILE A 80 25.72 0.65 3.50
N TYR A 81 24.55 0.51 2.88
CA TYR A 81 23.50 -0.38 3.39
C TYR A 81 23.23 -1.63 2.54
N GLY A 82 23.63 -1.67 1.27
CA GLY A 82 23.38 -2.83 0.40
C GLY A 82 23.97 -4.13 0.96
N ILE A 83 25.14 -4.03 1.61
CA ILE A 83 25.75 -5.15 2.32
C ILE A 83 24.88 -5.68 3.47
N LYS A 84 24.19 -4.80 4.22
CA LYS A 84 23.31 -5.23 5.33
C LYS A 84 22.11 -6.02 4.83
N TRP A 85 21.56 -5.64 3.68
CA TRP A 85 20.48 -6.39 3.05
C TRP A 85 20.96 -7.76 2.58
N ARG A 86 22.08 -7.81 1.85
CA ARG A 86 22.67 -9.07 1.38
C ARG A 86 22.96 -10.03 2.54
N GLU A 87 23.64 -9.54 3.58
CA GLU A 87 23.92 -10.36 4.77
C GLU A 87 22.64 -10.81 5.49
N ALA A 88 21.57 -10.01 5.49
CA ALA A 88 20.30 -10.42 6.07
C ALA A 88 19.62 -11.53 5.25
N VAL A 89 19.72 -11.49 3.92
CA VAL A 89 19.27 -12.60 3.07
C VAL A 89 20.10 -13.85 3.38
N ASP A 90 21.42 -13.72 3.47
CA ASP A 90 22.35 -14.85 3.71
C ASP A 90 22.13 -15.50 5.09
N ARG A 91 21.84 -14.70 6.12
CA ARG A 91 21.54 -15.22 7.47
C ARG A 91 20.26 -16.06 7.53
N THR A 92 19.45 -16.06 6.47
CA THR A 92 18.26 -16.93 6.38
C THR A 92 18.54 -18.27 5.69
N PHE A 93 19.79 -18.53 5.30
CA PHE A 93 20.19 -19.80 4.69
C PHE A 93 20.39 -20.88 5.75
N ILE A 94 20.00 -22.10 5.39
CA ILE A 94 20.29 -23.32 6.16
C ILE A 94 21.53 -24.01 5.56
N ASP A 95 21.60 -24.06 4.23
CA ASP A 95 22.73 -24.54 3.45
C ASP A 95 22.70 -23.93 2.03
N GLU A 96 23.56 -24.42 1.14
CA GLU A 96 23.69 -23.95 -0.24
C GLU A 96 22.39 -24.02 -1.06
N ASN A 97 21.46 -24.91 -0.70
CA ASN A 97 20.22 -25.15 -1.45
C ASN A 97 18.95 -24.85 -0.64
N ASN A 98 19.06 -24.72 0.69
CA ASN A 98 17.92 -24.56 1.59
C ASN A 98 17.96 -23.23 2.33
N SER A 99 16.80 -22.59 2.44
CA SER A 99 16.61 -21.30 3.12
C SER A 99 15.27 -21.25 3.84
N LEU A 100 15.19 -20.39 4.86
CA LEU A 100 13.99 -20.23 5.68
C LEU A 100 12.82 -19.65 4.87
N VAL A 101 11.65 -20.25 5.09
CA VAL A 101 10.33 -19.85 4.57
C VAL A 101 9.27 -20.09 5.65
N VAL A 102 8.15 -19.39 5.58
CA VAL A 102 7.03 -19.61 6.51
C VAL A 102 6.10 -20.66 5.93
N THR A 103 5.86 -21.73 6.68
CA THR A 103 4.97 -22.82 6.26
C THR A 103 3.82 -23.02 7.24
N ARG A 104 2.74 -23.61 6.72
CA ARG A 104 1.65 -24.16 7.51
C ARG A 104 1.28 -25.50 6.90
N GLU A 105 1.22 -26.55 7.73
CA GLU A 105 0.95 -27.92 7.28
C GLU A 105 1.93 -28.37 6.16
N GLY A 106 3.20 -27.99 6.29
CA GLY A 106 4.27 -28.33 5.34
C GLY A 106 4.21 -27.59 4.00
N LYS A 107 3.28 -26.65 3.82
CA LYS A 107 3.15 -25.83 2.60
C LYS A 107 3.52 -24.37 2.88
N PRO A 108 4.22 -23.68 1.95
CA PRO A 108 4.44 -22.24 2.05
C PRO A 108 3.11 -21.48 2.21
N ILE A 109 3.08 -20.52 3.13
CA ILE A 109 1.89 -19.69 3.31
C ILE A 109 1.81 -18.60 2.24
N GLN A 110 0.63 -18.01 2.07
CA GLN A 110 0.53 -16.72 1.39
C GLN A 110 1.05 -15.60 2.31
N ALA A 111 2.29 -15.14 2.08
CA ALA A 111 2.97 -14.16 2.91
C ALA A 111 2.78 -12.73 2.39
N PHE A 112 1.63 -12.12 2.64
CA PHE A 112 1.42 -10.70 2.35
C PHE A 112 2.10 -9.81 3.39
N TYR A 113 2.63 -8.68 2.94
CA TYR A 113 3.21 -7.65 3.79
C TYR A 113 2.82 -6.27 3.27
N PHE A 114 2.92 -5.27 4.12
CA PHE A 114 2.57 -3.88 3.82
C PHE A 114 3.36 -2.93 4.74
N SER A 115 3.43 -1.65 4.39
CA SER A 115 4.35 -0.71 5.05
C SER A 115 3.98 -0.34 6.50
N SER A 116 2.70 -0.19 6.82
CA SER A 116 2.23 0.27 8.13
C SER A 116 0.77 -0.11 8.37
N SER A 117 0.41 -0.45 9.60
CA SER A 117 -0.91 -1.01 9.95
C SER A 117 -1.89 -0.02 10.58
N GLY A 118 -1.41 1.09 11.14
CA GLY A 118 -2.25 1.99 11.94
C GLY A 118 -2.66 1.39 13.30
N GLY A 119 -1.83 0.50 13.86
CA GLY A 119 -1.99 -0.07 15.20
C GLY A 119 -2.44 -1.54 15.23
N VAL A 120 -2.95 -2.05 14.11
CA VAL A 120 -3.51 -3.41 14.02
C VAL A 120 -3.50 -3.88 12.55
N THR A 121 -3.08 -5.12 12.31
CA THR A 121 -3.14 -5.71 10.96
C THR A 121 -4.60 -5.99 10.55
N GLN A 122 -4.85 -6.19 9.26
CA GLN A 122 -6.20 -6.47 8.75
C GLN A 122 -6.52 -7.97 8.77
N ASN A 123 -7.80 -8.33 8.97
CA ASN A 123 -8.24 -9.69 8.64
C ASN A 123 -8.31 -9.83 7.13
N VAL A 124 -7.71 -10.89 6.59
CA VAL A 124 -7.66 -11.14 5.15
C VAL A 124 -9.04 -11.24 4.49
N VAL A 125 -10.02 -11.77 5.21
CA VAL A 125 -11.41 -11.91 4.73
C VAL A 125 -12.08 -10.55 4.51
N GLU A 126 -11.70 -9.54 5.27
CA GLU A 126 -12.23 -8.17 5.14
C GLU A 126 -11.59 -7.42 3.96
N VAL A 127 -10.43 -7.88 3.48
CA VAL A 127 -9.70 -7.28 2.35
C VAL A 127 -10.02 -7.99 1.04
N TRP A 128 -9.98 -9.34 1.01
CA TRP A 128 -10.10 -10.15 -0.21
C TRP A 128 -11.20 -11.21 -0.15
N GLY A 129 -12.03 -11.26 0.90
CA GLY A 129 -13.23 -12.10 0.98
C GLY A 129 -12.98 -13.59 1.29
N SER A 130 -11.79 -14.11 1.02
CA SER A 130 -11.44 -15.52 1.31
C SER A 130 -10.66 -15.64 2.62
N PRO A 131 -11.08 -16.51 3.56
CA PRO A 131 -10.37 -16.66 4.82
C PRO A 131 -9.05 -17.41 4.62
N LEU A 132 -7.99 -16.88 5.23
CA LEU A 132 -6.73 -17.59 5.47
C LEU A 132 -6.51 -17.57 6.99
N PRO A 133 -6.60 -18.72 7.70
CA PRO A 133 -6.67 -18.74 9.17
C PRO A 133 -5.48 -18.11 9.92
N TYR A 134 -4.34 -17.93 9.24
CA TYR A 134 -3.14 -17.31 9.79
C TYR A 134 -3.00 -15.81 9.46
N LEU A 135 -3.91 -15.25 8.65
CA LEU A 135 -3.94 -13.82 8.30
C LEU A 135 -5.12 -13.13 8.98
N THR A 136 -5.02 -13.02 10.29
CA THR A 136 -5.97 -12.35 11.15
C THR A 136 -5.43 -11.00 11.62
N GLY A 137 -6.32 -10.12 12.06
CA GLY A 137 -5.93 -8.87 12.71
C GLY A 137 -5.19 -9.15 14.02
N VAL A 138 -3.96 -8.65 14.13
CA VAL A 138 -3.13 -8.71 15.34
C VAL A 138 -2.64 -7.30 15.70
N PRO A 139 -2.50 -6.98 17.00
CA PRO A 139 -1.95 -5.70 17.42
C PRO A 139 -0.55 -5.44 16.86
N ASP A 140 -0.33 -4.22 16.39
CA ASP A 140 0.96 -3.71 15.93
C ASP A 140 1.15 -2.28 16.48
N PRO A 141 1.41 -2.15 17.80
CA PRO A 141 1.56 -0.85 18.45
C PRO A 141 2.75 -0.05 17.91
N TRP A 142 3.77 -0.72 17.37
CA TRP A 142 4.97 -0.07 16.84
C TRP A 142 4.69 0.77 15.59
N SER A 143 3.66 0.42 14.82
CA SER A 143 3.24 1.25 13.68
C SER A 143 2.70 2.63 14.08
N LEU A 144 2.26 2.79 15.35
CA LEU A 144 1.80 4.07 15.90
C LEU A 144 2.91 4.86 16.59
N ASP A 145 4.09 4.28 16.77
CA ASP A 145 5.22 4.96 17.38
C ASP A 145 5.88 5.90 16.35
N PRO A 146 5.83 7.24 16.55
CA PRO A 146 6.41 8.18 15.60
C PRO A 146 7.94 8.16 15.59
N THR A 147 8.61 7.54 16.57
CA THR A 147 10.07 7.38 16.56
C THR A 147 10.52 6.29 15.58
N ILE A 148 9.72 5.22 15.47
CA ILE A 148 9.92 4.07 14.58
C ILE A 148 9.31 4.36 13.21
N ASN A 149 8.03 4.78 13.16
CA ASN A 149 7.28 5.03 11.94
C ASN A 149 7.04 6.53 11.71
N ARG A 150 8.14 7.28 11.57
CA ARG A 150 8.14 8.76 11.45
C ARG A 150 7.21 9.34 10.39
N ARG A 151 6.97 8.60 9.30
CA ARG A 151 6.19 9.09 8.14
C ARG A 151 4.72 8.73 8.19
N TYR A 152 4.37 7.61 8.82
CA TYR A 152 3.02 7.04 8.72
C TYR A 152 2.40 6.64 10.05
N ALA A 153 3.07 6.86 11.19
CA ALA A 153 2.43 6.75 12.51
C ALA A 153 1.23 7.71 12.58
N LEU A 154 1.38 8.89 11.98
CA LEU A 154 0.32 9.82 11.67
C LEU A 154 0.53 10.34 10.25
N TRP A 155 -0.56 10.48 9.49
CA TRP A 155 -0.53 11.07 8.17
C TRP A 155 -1.73 11.98 7.95
N SER A 156 -1.56 12.99 7.10
CA SER A 156 -2.63 13.85 6.62
C SER A 156 -2.50 14.05 5.13
N ARG A 157 -3.63 14.16 4.43
CA ARG A 157 -3.71 14.42 3.00
C ARG A 157 -4.81 15.45 2.73
N PHE A 158 -4.48 16.44 1.91
CA PHE A 158 -5.47 17.32 1.32
C PHE A 158 -6.03 16.65 0.07
N VAL A 159 -7.35 16.48 0.00
CA VAL A 159 -8.04 15.96 -1.18
C VAL A 159 -8.84 17.10 -1.80
N PRO A 160 -8.47 17.58 -3.01
CA PRO A 160 -9.22 18.63 -3.69
C PRO A 160 -10.67 18.24 -3.97
N GLN A 161 -11.56 19.23 -4.03
CA GLN A 161 -12.97 18.99 -4.30
C GLN A 161 -13.22 18.29 -5.63
N SER A 162 -12.45 18.64 -6.67
CA SER A 162 -12.52 17.98 -7.98
C SER A 162 -12.21 16.48 -7.90
N VAL A 163 -11.25 16.10 -7.06
CA VAL A 163 -10.88 14.70 -6.82
C VAL A 163 -11.96 13.98 -6.01
N MET A 164 -12.55 14.63 -5.01
CA MET A 164 -13.69 14.07 -4.26
C MET A 164 -14.92 13.86 -5.17
N ALA A 165 -15.28 14.87 -5.95
CA ALA A 165 -16.38 14.83 -6.93
C ALA A 165 -16.18 13.68 -7.93
N GLN A 166 -14.99 13.59 -8.53
CA GLN A 166 -14.63 12.51 -9.44
C GLN A 166 -14.63 11.14 -8.74
N ALA A 167 -14.15 11.07 -7.50
CA ALA A 167 -14.12 9.82 -6.74
C ALA A 167 -15.52 9.24 -6.51
N PHE A 168 -16.48 10.11 -6.18
CA PHE A 168 -17.86 9.71 -5.93
C PHE A 168 -18.77 9.73 -7.18
N LEU A 169 -18.26 10.20 -8.33
CA LEU A 169 -19.06 10.44 -9.54
C LEU A 169 -20.24 11.41 -9.27
N LEU A 170 -19.98 12.44 -8.47
CA LEU A 170 -20.94 13.50 -8.11
C LEU A 170 -20.48 14.84 -8.69
N PRO A 171 -21.38 15.81 -8.92
CA PRO A 171 -20.99 17.15 -9.40
C PRO A 171 -20.10 17.89 -8.39
N ASN A 172 -20.33 17.66 -7.10
CA ASN A 172 -19.49 18.11 -5.99
C ASN A 172 -19.77 17.22 -4.77
N VAL A 173 -18.93 17.33 -3.73
CA VAL A 173 -19.13 16.65 -2.44
C VAL A 173 -19.05 17.69 -1.32
N VAL A 174 -20.20 18.08 -0.77
CA VAL A 174 -20.27 19.08 0.31
C VAL A 174 -20.10 18.44 1.68
N SER A 175 -20.38 17.14 1.80
CA SER A 175 -20.13 16.35 3.01
C SER A 175 -19.95 14.88 2.69
N PHE A 176 -19.40 14.11 3.63
CA PHE A 176 -19.31 12.66 3.54
C PHE A 176 -19.53 12.02 4.91
N THR A 177 -19.97 10.77 4.92
CA THR A 177 -20.18 9.96 6.12
C THR A 177 -19.43 8.64 6.00
N ILE A 178 -18.70 8.27 7.05
CA ILE A 178 -18.12 6.92 7.18
C ILE A 178 -19.22 6.02 7.74
N ASN A 179 -19.74 5.11 6.92
CA ASN A 179 -20.92 4.32 7.28
C ASN A 179 -20.56 3.12 8.15
N SER A 180 -19.40 2.49 7.88
CA SER A 180 -18.95 1.30 8.59
C SER A 180 -17.44 1.14 8.55
N ARG A 181 -16.94 0.34 9.50
CA ARG A 181 -15.54 -0.07 9.61
C ARG A 181 -15.43 -1.59 9.73
N THR A 182 -14.29 -2.12 9.32
CA THR A 182 -13.86 -3.49 9.61
C THR A 182 -13.65 -3.68 11.11
N GLN A 183 -13.52 -4.93 11.56
CA GLN A 183 -13.22 -5.27 12.96
C GLN A 183 -11.90 -4.63 13.43
N THR A 184 -10.97 -4.41 12.50
CA THR A 184 -9.63 -3.82 12.71
C THR A 184 -9.62 -2.31 12.42
N GLY A 185 -10.78 -1.69 12.23
CA GLY A 185 -10.95 -0.24 12.21
C GLY A 185 -10.73 0.46 10.87
N SER A 186 -10.40 -0.26 9.79
CA SER A 186 -10.35 0.31 8.45
C SER A 186 -11.75 0.66 7.95
N ILE A 187 -11.90 1.72 7.16
CA ILE A 187 -13.20 2.05 6.57
C ILE A 187 -13.61 0.94 5.59
N SER A 188 -14.80 0.39 5.78
CA SER A 188 -15.41 -0.56 4.84
C SER A 188 -16.39 0.14 3.89
N SER A 189 -17.07 1.20 4.34
CA SER A 189 -18.04 1.95 3.53
C SER A 189 -18.04 3.44 3.85
N ILE A 190 -18.15 4.28 2.82
CA ILE A 190 -18.21 5.74 2.90
C ILE A 190 -19.20 6.28 1.86
N THR A 191 -20.02 7.26 2.26
CA THR A 191 -20.99 7.94 1.37
C THR A 191 -20.63 9.41 1.23
N GLY A 192 -20.50 9.89 -0.01
CA GLY A 192 -20.40 11.31 -0.35
C GLY A 192 -21.79 11.90 -0.67
N ILE A 193 -21.99 13.17 -0.34
CA ILE A 193 -23.25 13.90 -0.52
C ILE A 193 -22.96 15.21 -1.28
N SER A 194 -23.68 15.46 -2.36
CA SER A 194 -23.55 16.67 -3.17
C SER A 194 -24.41 17.83 -2.64
N SER A 195 -24.21 19.03 -3.17
CA SER A 195 -25.03 20.21 -2.87
C SER A 195 -26.48 20.08 -3.35
N THR A 196 -26.75 19.16 -4.28
CA THR A 196 -28.10 18.86 -4.78
C THR A 196 -28.81 17.78 -3.96
N GLY A 197 -28.15 17.22 -2.94
CA GLY A 197 -28.64 16.10 -2.15
C GLY A 197 -28.42 14.73 -2.79
N ALA A 198 -27.77 14.65 -3.96
CA ALA A 198 -27.38 13.37 -4.56
C ALA A 198 -26.29 12.70 -3.72
N THR A 199 -26.34 11.37 -3.63
CA THR A 199 -25.40 10.60 -2.81
C THR A 199 -24.76 9.48 -3.61
N ALA A 200 -23.55 9.10 -3.23
CA ALA A 200 -22.86 7.95 -3.79
C ALA A 200 -22.06 7.24 -2.69
N THR A 201 -22.16 5.92 -2.65
CA THR A 201 -21.49 5.07 -1.66
C THR A 201 -20.36 4.29 -2.31
N LEU A 202 -19.20 4.30 -1.67
CA LEU A 202 -18.02 3.54 -2.09
C LEU A 202 -17.58 2.60 -0.97
N THR A 203 -16.93 1.51 -1.35
CA THR A 203 -16.07 0.76 -0.41
C THR A 203 -14.90 1.64 0.01
N GLY A 204 -14.33 1.41 1.19
CA GLY A 204 -13.15 2.13 1.64
C GLY A 204 -11.96 2.03 0.68
N GLU A 205 -11.71 0.86 0.10
CA GLU A 205 -10.59 0.66 -0.84
C GLU A 205 -10.77 1.42 -2.16
N LEU A 206 -11.98 1.39 -2.73
CA LEU A 206 -12.29 2.18 -3.92
C LEU A 206 -12.13 3.68 -3.65
N PHE A 207 -12.58 4.17 -2.49
CA PHE A 207 -12.36 5.54 -2.08
C PHE A 207 -10.86 5.85 -1.96
N ARG A 208 -10.12 5.08 -1.16
CA ARG A 208 -8.66 5.22 -0.97
C ARG A 208 -7.92 5.31 -2.30
N SER A 209 -8.22 4.40 -3.22
CA SER A 209 -7.60 4.33 -4.54
C SER A 209 -7.91 5.59 -5.37
N ARG A 210 -9.19 5.99 -5.48
CA ARG A 210 -9.62 7.15 -6.27
C ARG A 210 -9.07 8.47 -5.74
N VAL A 211 -8.95 8.61 -4.41
CA VAL A 211 -8.43 9.83 -3.77
C VAL A 211 -6.94 9.74 -3.41
N LYS A 212 -6.25 8.66 -3.82
CA LYS A 212 -4.81 8.42 -3.64
C LYS A 212 -4.33 8.50 -2.18
N LEU A 213 -5.12 7.96 -1.26
CA LEU A 213 -4.76 7.88 0.15
C LEU A 213 -3.81 6.71 0.43
N PRO A 214 -2.96 6.82 1.46
CA PRO A 214 -2.02 5.75 1.81
C PRO A 214 -2.71 4.50 2.36
N SER A 215 -3.84 4.63 3.05
CA SER A 215 -4.59 3.49 3.59
C SER A 215 -6.09 3.80 3.71
N THR A 216 -6.89 2.76 3.94
CA THR A 216 -8.31 2.86 4.34
C THR A 216 -8.49 3.16 5.83
N TRP A 217 -7.39 3.24 6.57
CA TRP A 217 -7.38 3.59 7.99
C TRP A 217 -7.33 5.10 8.15
N ILE A 218 -8.51 5.72 8.12
CA ILE A 218 -8.69 7.17 8.13
C ILE A 218 -9.42 7.57 9.41
N HIS A 219 -8.86 8.53 10.14
CA HIS A 219 -9.57 9.24 11.18
C HIS A 219 -10.22 10.51 10.63
N ASN A 220 -11.48 10.73 11.00
CA ASN A 220 -12.10 12.04 10.81
C ASN A 220 -11.88 12.87 12.06
N THR A 221 -10.76 13.59 12.14
CA THR A 221 -10.45 14.45 13.30
C THR A 221 -10.99 15.87 13.16
N ARG A 222 -11.54 16.24 12.00
CA ARG A 222 -12.23 17.52 11.86
C ARG A 222 -13.69 17.34 12.23
N ALA A 223 -14.17 18.17 13.16
CA ALA A 223 -15.58 18.39 13.31
C ALA A 223 -16.16 18.65 11.92
N ILE A 224 -17.25 17.96 11.59
CA ILE A 224 -18.10 18.26 10.45
C ILE A 224 -18.11 19.78 10.32
N VAL A 225 -17.62 20.33 9.21
CA VAL A 225 -17.83 21.75 8.92
C VAL A 225 -19.35 21.86 8.80
N LYS A 226 -19.99 22.18 9.93
CA LYS A 226 -21.40 22.52 9.95
C LYS A 226 -21.47 23.83 9.19
N LEU A 227 -22.25 23.79 8.10
CA LEU A 227 -22.64 24.89 7.22
C LEU A 227 -21.76 25.05 5.97
N PRO A 228 -22.36 25.41 4.82
CA PRO A 228 -21.79 25.13 3.50
C PRO A 228 -20.56 26.01 3.28
N PHE A 229 -19.40 25.39 3.21
CA PHE A 229 -18.25 26.03 2.59
C PHE A 229 -18.50 26.03 1.07
N ILE A 230 -19.10 27.11 0.59
CA ILE A 230 -19.17 27.42 -0.84
C ILE A 230 -17.75 27.82 -1.24
N ALA A 231 -17.03 26.93 -1.91
CA ALA A 231 -15.85 27.33 -2.66
C ALA A 231 -16.31 28.30 -3.75
N LYS A 232 -16.07 29.61 -3.56
CA LYS A 232 -16.25 30.57 -4.64
C LYS A 232 -15.12 30.34 -5.63
N GLU A 233 -15.45 29.82 -6.81
CA GLU A 233 -14.61 30.00 -7.99
C GLU A 233 -14.38 31.50 -8.18
N CYS A 234 -13.13 31.89 -8.40
CA CYS A 234 -12.79 33.25 -8.76
C CYS A 234 -13.58 33.63 -10.02
N LEU A 235 -14.42 34.65 -9.93
CA LEU A 235 -15.03 35.23 -11.12
C LEU A 235 -13.91 35.82 -12.01
N PRO A 236 -13.99 35.68 -13.35
CA PRO A 236 -12.92 36.12 -14.27
C PRO A 236 -12.78 37.65 -14.41
N GLU A 237 -13.44 38.42 -13.57
CA GLU A 237 -13.44 39.88 -13.63
C GLU A 237 -13.02 40.39 -12.27
N ILE A 238 -11.75 40.81 -12.17
CA ILE A 238 -11.28 42.03 -11.51
C ILE A 238 -9.75 42.00 -11.68
N LEU A 239 -9.33 42.54 -12.83
CA LEU A 239 -8.02 43.16 -12.96
C LEU A 239 -8.01 44.39 -12.04
N GLU A 240 -6.91 44.50 -11.30
CA GLU A 240 -6.44 45.67 -10.55
C GLU A 240 -7.15 46.03 -9.22
N ARG A 241 -6.32 45.95 -8.17
CA ARG A 241 -6.46 46.45 -6.79
C ARG A 241 -7.25 45.57 -5.81
N VAL A 242 -6.50 44.74 -5.08
CA VAL A 242 -6.31 44.75 -3.61
C VAL A 242 -5.64 43.41 -3.26
N LYS A 243 -4.40 43.48 -2.77
CA LYS A 243 -3.66 42.33 -2.22
C LYS A 243 -3.95 42.25 -0.72
N TYR A 244 -4.62 41.21 -0.24
CA TYR A 244 -4.41 40.58 1.09
C TYR A 244 -4.85 39.11 0.96
N CYS A 245 -3.92 38.14 1.06
CA CYS A 245 -3.26 37.58 2.25
C CYS A 245 -4.16 36.60 3.02
N LEU A 246 -3.63 35.38 3.15
CA LEU A 246 -4.20 34.23 3.86
C LEU A 246 -3.76 34.25 5.32
N THR A 247 -4.72 34.05 6.23
CA THR A 247 -4.54 33.28 7.47
C THR A 247 -5.50 32.12 7.44
#